data_AF-A0A7X0V311-F1
#
_entry.id   AF-A0A7X0V311-F1
#
_cell.length_a   1.000
_cell.length_b   1.000
_cell.length_c   1.000
_cell.angle_alpha   90.00
_cell.angle_beta   90.00
_cell.angle_gamma   90.00
#
_symmetry.space_group_name_H-M   'P 1'
#
loop_
_entity.id
_entity.type
_entity.pdbx_description
1 polymer ?
#
loop_
_entity_poly.entity_id
_entity_poly.type
_entity_poly.pdbx_seq_one_letter_code
_entity_poly.pdbx_strand_id
1 'polypeptide(L)'
;MNTNPEYKNGNKTTDPPEDLLPGEATLKRTVEARRQKQAKVSTLKDDANAGLTVAMNEIPDGMACGLLAGVSPVMGLFAAVYGCLVGGIFNSSKLMIISTTSAAAFLLYQLTQAYPEAQRVDALLLLVIVSGILMILMGLLKLGNLVRFVSHSVMTGFLAGISILTILSQLPTLFAIHAEGPNKVLQTIDLFQKIQLTNWHALLPGLATIFLC
;
A
#
# COMPACT_ATOMS: atom_id res chain seq x y z
N MET A 1 61.29 16.83 -39.70
CA MET A 1 60.53 15.71 -40.31
C MET A 1 60.45 14.64 -39.23
N ASN A 2 59.41 14.44 -38.43
CA ASN A 2 57.96 14.42 -38.62
C ASN A 2 57.34 14.40 -37.19
N THR A 3 56.78 15.47 -36.63
CA THR A 3 55.35 15.85 -36.54
C THR A 3 54.33 14.71 -36.34
N ASN A 4 53.86 14.46 -35.11
CA ASN A 4 52.41 14.36 -34.87
C ASN A 4 52.03 14.60 -33.38
N PRO A 5 50.87 15.21 -33.08
CA PRO A 5 50.59 15.93 -31.84
C PRO A 5 49.43 15.34 -31.02
N GLU A 6 48.99 16.10 -30.01
CA GLU A 6 47.62 16.11 -29.46
C GLU A 6 47.13 14.87 -28.69
N TYR A 7 47.61 14.72 -27.45
CA TYR A 7 46.77 14.19 -26.36
C TYR A 7 45.79 15.26 -25.89
N LYS A 8 44.70 15.45 -26.65
CA LYS A 8 43.57 16.30 -26.27
C LYS A 8 42.30 15.46 -26.32
N ASN A 9 41.95 14.83 -25.20
CA ASN A 9 40.56 14.44 -24.98
C ASN A 9 40.18 14.75 -23.54
N GLY A 10 39.58 15.94 -23.39
CA GLY A 10 39.11 16.48 -22.13
C GLY A 10 37.89 15.70 -21.65
N ASN A 11 38.13 14.71 -20.80
CA ASN A 11 37.17 14.38 -19.77
C ASN A 11 37.25 15.51 -18.73
N LYS A 12 36.33 16.48 -18.84
CA LYS A 12 36.12 17.48 -17.79
C LYS A 12 35.71 16.72 -16.53
N THR A 13 36.71 16.38 -15.72
CA THR A 13 36.57 16.23 -14.28
C THR A 13 36.00 17.55 -13.78
N THR A 14 34.68 17.60 -13.61
CA THR A 14 34.07 18.57 -12.72
C THR A 14 34.72 18.32 -11.37
N ASP A 15 35.59 19.24 -10.94
CA ASP A 15 36.21 19.18 -9.63
C ASP A 15 35.12 18.95 -8.58
N PRO A 16 35.34 18.05 -7.62
CA PRO A 16 34.38 17.83 -6.55
C PRO A 16 34.18 19.16 -5.79
N PRO A 17 32.96 19.44 -5.30
CA PRO A 17 32.74 20.59 -4.42
C PRO A 17 33.78 20.56 -3.29
N GLU A 18 34.47 21.68 -3.09
CA GLU A 18 35.64 21.83 -2.20
C GLU A 18 35.32 21.53 -0.71
N ASP A 19 34.04 21.39 -0.38
CA ASP A 19 33.52 21.04 0.95
C ASP A 19 33.32 19.52 1.19
N LEU A 20 33.75 18.66 0.27
CA LEU A 20 33.53 17.22 0.40
C LEU A 20 34.66 16.54 1.21
N LEU A 21 34.32 15.96 2.37
CA LEU A 21 35.28 15.23 3.20
C LEU A 21 35.96 14.09 2.41
N PRO A 22 37.27 13.85 2.61
CA PRO A 22 38.00 12.81 1.88
C PRO A 22 37.37 11.42 2.15
N GLY A 23 36.66 10.90 1.14
CA GLY A 23 35.96 9.60 1.18
C GLY A 23 34.45 9.65 0.89
N GLU A 24 33.80 10.81 1.03
CA GLU A 24 32.35 10.93 0.82
C GLU A 24 31.96 10.83 -0.67
N ALA A 25 32.80 11.35 -1.57
CA ALA A 25 32.63 11.18 -3.03
C ALA A 25 32.65 9.70 -3.44
N THR A 26 33.56 8.93 -2.84
CA THR A 26 33.74 7.51 -3.14
C THR A 26 32.59 6.69 -2.56
N LEU A 27 32.11 7.04 -1.36
CA LEU A 27 30.94 6.41 -0.74
C LEU A 27 29.66 6.68 -1.54
N LYS A 28 29.39 7.94 -1.91
CA LYS A 28 28.24 8.32 -2.74
C LYS A 28 28.26 7.58 -4.08
N ARG A 29 29.40 7.55 -4.78
CA ARG A 29 29.57 6.80 -6.04
C ARG A 29 29.35 5.29 -5.86
N THR A 30 29.82 4.70 -4.76
CA THR A 30 29.67 3.25 -4.50
C THR A 30 28.24 2.89 -4.12
N VAL A 31 27.56 3.74 -3.34
CA VAL A 31 26.14 3.59 -2.97
C VAL A 31 25.27 3.79 -4.21
N GLU A 32 25.54 4.79 -5.04
CA GLU A 32 24.83 5.02 -6.30
C GLU A 32 25.05 3.90 -7.29
N ALA A 33 26.28 3.41 -7.45
CA ALA A 33 26.58 2.27 -8.31
C ALA A 33 25.92 0.97 -7.82
N ARG A 34 25.87 0.71 -6.50
CA ARG A 34 25.14 -0.43 -5.93
C ARG A 34 23.63 -0.28 -6.07
N ARG A 35 23.07 0.91 -5.84
CA ARG A 35 21.65 1.23 -6.03
C ARG A 35 21.23 1.07 -7.49
N GLN A 36 22.08 1.52 -8.43
CA GLN A 36 21.87 1.31 -9.86
C GLN A 36 22.01 -0.16 -10.25
N LYS A 37 22.97 -0.90 -9.68
CA LYS A 37 23.13 -2.34 -9.95
C LYS A 37 21.95 -3.14 -9.40
N GLN A 38 21.42 -2.80 -8.23
CA GLN A 38 20.23 -3.42 -7.65
C GLN A 38 18.96 -3.10 -8.45
N ALA A 39 18.83 -1.88 -8.99
CA ALA A 39 17.75 -1.49 -9.90
C ALA A 39 17.89 -2.03 -11.35
N LYS A 40 19.05 -2.60 -11.70
CA LYS A 40 19.36 -3.10 -13.06
C LYS A 40 19.35 -4.63 -13.16
N VAL A 41 19.12 -5.35 -12.05
CA VAL A 41 19.16 -6.82 -12.00
C VAL A 41 17.76 -7.44 -11.87
N SER A 42 16.66 -6.67 -11.86
CA SER A 42 15.33 -7.30 -12.05
C SER A 42 15.18 -7.72 -13.50
N THR A 43 15.11 -9.02 -13.73
CA THR A 43 14.77 -9.56 -15.04
C THR A 43 13.26 -9.42 -15.21
N LEU A 44 12.76 -9.24 -16.44
CA LEU A 44 11.32 -9.29 -16.71
C LEU A 44 10.65 -10.56 -16.15
N LYS A 45 11.39 -11.66 -16.01
CA LYS A 45 10.95 -12.90 -15.36
C LYS A 45 10.75 -12.74 -13.86
N ASP A 46 11.65 -12.04 -13.18
CA ASP A 46 11.58 -11.82 -11.73
C ASP A 46 10.41 -10.88 -11.41
N ASP A 47 10.24 -9.83 -12.21
CA ASP A 47 9.11 -8.89 -12.10
C ASP A 47 7.77 -9.58 -12.40
N ALA A 48 7.72 -10.47 -13.40
CA ALA A 48 6.52 -11.25 -13.71
C ALA A 48 6.16 -12.23 -12.59
N ASN A 49 7.14 -12.94 -12.01
CA ASN A 49 6.90 -13.86 -10.90
C ASN A 49 6.45 -13.12 -9.63
N ALA A 50 7.07 -11.97 -9.33
CA ALA A 50 6.66 -11.11 -8.23
C ALA A 50 5.23 -10.58 -8.44
N GLY A 51 4.94 -10.07 -9.63
CA GLY A 51 3.61 -9.57 -10.01
C GLY A 51 2.53 -10.66 -9.91
N LEU A 52 2.82 -11.88 -10.36
CA LEU A 52 1.90 -13.01 -10.26
C LEU A 52 1.60 -13.36 -8.79
N THR A 53 2.63 -13.40 -7.94
CA THR A 53 2.46 -13.71 -6.51
C THR A 53 1.61 -12.65 -5.82
N VAL A 54 1.85 -11.38 -6.12
CA VAL A 54 1.06 -10.25 -5.60
C VAL A 54 -0.38 -10.34 -6.11
N ALA A 55 -0.58 -10.59 -7.40
CA ALA A 55 -1.92 -10.71 -7.98
C ALA A 55 -2.74 -11.85 -7.36
N MET A 56 -2.10 -13.00 -7.06
CA MET A 56 -2.77 -14.12 -6.38
C MET A 56 -3.24 -13.75 -4.97
N ASN A 57 -2.47 -12.94 -4.24
CA ASN A 57 -2.83 -12.46 -2.91
C ASN A 57 -3.89 -11.34 -2.93
N GLU A 58 -3.91 -10.52 -3.98
CA GLU A 58 -4.85 -9.41 -4.14
C GLU A 58 -6.28 -9.84 -4.44
N ILE A 59 -6.49 -11.01 -5.08
CA ILE A 59 -7.84 -11.52 -5.37
C ILE A 59 -8.69 -11.66 -4.08
N PRO A 60 -8.25 -12.41 -3.05
CA PRO A 60 -9.02 -12.52 -1.81
C PRO A 60 -9.06 -11.19 -1.04
N ASP A 61 -7.98 -10.40 -1.05
CA ASP A 61 -7.93 -9.14 -0.30
C ASP A 61 -8.90 -8.08 -0.87
N GLY A 62 -8.96 -7.94 -2.19
CA GLY A 62 -9.90 -7.05 -2.87
C GLY A 62 -11.36 -7.45 -2.63
N MET A 63 -11.66 -8.76 -2.62
CA MET A 63 -12.98 -9.27 -2.27
C MET A 63 -13.37 -8.97 -0.82
N ALA A 64 -12.44 -9.15 0.12
CA ALA A 64 -12.64 -8.84 1.53
C ALA A 64 -12.86 -7.33 1.74
N CYS A 65 -12.07 -6.49 1.06
CA CYS A 65 -12.24 -5.03 1.08
C CYS A 65 -13.61 -4.60 0.52
N GLY A 66 -14.12 -5.27 -0.50
CA GLY A 66 -15.49 -5.04 -1.01
C GLY A 66 -16.56 -5.29 0.06
N LEU A 67 -16.45 -6.41 0.79
CA LEU A 67 -17.35 -6.73 1.91
C LEU A 67 -17.24 -5.70 3.05
N LEU A 68 -16.01 -5.27 3.38
CA LEU A 68 -15.78 -4.23 4.39
C LEU A 68 -16.37 -2.88 4.01
N ALA A 69 -16.43 -2.57 2.71
CA ALA A 69 -17.07 -1.35 2.18
C ALA A 69 -18.61 -1.47 2.11
N GLY A 70 -19.19 -2.62 2.44
CA GLY A 70 -20.63 -2.85 2.40
C GLY A 70 -21.19 -3.03 0.99
N VAL A 71 -20.37 -3.51 0.04
CA VAL A 71 -20.75 -3.83 -1.35
C VAL A 71 -20.46 -5.29 -1.69
N SER A 72 -20.87 -5.72 -2.88
CA SER A 72 -20.58 -7.08 -3.36
C SER A 72 -19.07 -7.34 -3.49
N PRO A 73 -18.58 -8.56 -3.20
CA PRO A 73 -17.17 -8.92 -3.34
C PRO A 73 -16.62 -8.68 -4.75
N VAL A 74 -17.47 -8.85 -5.76
CA VAL A 74 -17.13 -8.65 -7.18
C VAL A 74 -16.76 -7.19 -7.45
N MET A 75 -17.45 -6.22 -6.85
CA MET A 75 -17.11 -4.80 -6.98
C MET A 75 -15.75 -4.47 -6.35
N GLY A 76 -15.44 -5.08 -5.19
CA GLY A 76 -14.13 -4.94 -4.55
C GLY A 76 -12.99 -5.51 -5.42
N LEU A 77 -13.20 -6.69 -6.01
CA LEU A 77 -12.24 -7.28 -6.94
C LEU A 77 -12.01 -6.39 -8.17
N PHE A 78 -13.06 -5.84 -8.77
CA PHE A 78 -12.91 -4.89 -9.88
C PHE A 78 -12.15 -3.64 -9.46
N ALA A 79 -12.44 -3.07 -8.29
CA ALA A 79 -11.72 -1.91 -7.79
C ALA A 79 -10.21 -2.19 -7.63
N ALA A 80 -9.84 -3.36 -7.11
CA ALA A 80 -8.44 -3.77 -7.01
C ALA A 80 -7.78 -3.93 -8.39
N VAL A 81 -8.39 -4.67 -9.31
CA VAL A 81 -7.84 -4.91 -10.66
C VAL A 81 -7.66 -3.60 -11.44
N TYR A 82 -8.71 -2.79 -11.54
CA TYR A 82 -8.64 -1.53 -12.29
C TYR A 82 -7.75 -0.50 -11.59
N GLY A 83 -7.76 -0.45 -10.25
CA GLY A 83 -6.90 0.42 -9.46
C GLY A 83 -5.41 0.12 -9.69
N CYS A 84 -5.03 -1.17 -9.67
CA CYS A 84 -3.67 -1.61 -9.96
C CYS A 84 -3.25 -1.31 -11.39
N LEU A 85 -4.11 -1.59 -12.37
CA LEU A 85 -3.83 -1.36 -13.79
C LEU A 85 -3.61 0.12 -14.10
N VAL A 86 -4.58 0.96 -13.73
CA VAL A 86 -4.51 2.41 -13.99
C VAL A 86 -3.38 3.03 -13.17
N GLY A 87 -3.36 2.74 -11.87
CA GLY A 87 -2.37 3.29 -10.96
C GLY A 87 -0.94 2.91 -11.35
N GLY A 88 -0.70 1.65 -11.75
CA GLY A 88 0.63 1.16 -12.13
C GLY A 88 1.20 1.87 -13.35
N ILE A 89 0.35 2.28 -14.30
CA ILE A 89 0.76 3.03 -15.50
C ILE A 89 1.16 4.47 -15.15
N PHE A 90 0.43 5.11 -14.23
CA PHE A 90 0.69 6.51 -13.84
C PHE A 90 1.71 6.67 -12.70
N ASN A 91 2.14 5.56 -12.09
CA ASN A 91 3.09 5.58 -10.99
C ASN A 91 4.53 5.81 -11.48
N SER A 92 5.25 6.72 -10.81
CA SER A 92 6.65 7.04 -11.13
C SER A 92 7.65 6.08 -10.45
N SER A 93 7.22 5.34 -9.41
CA SER A 93 8.09 4.46 -8.63
C SER A 93 8.04 3.01 -9.12
N LYS A 94 9.20 2.45 -9.49
CA LYS A 94 9.34 1.07 -10.00
C LYS A 94 8.96 -0.04 -9.02
N LEU A 95 8.97 0.25 -7.71
CA LEU A 95 8.75 -0.76 -6.65
C LEU A 95 7.45 -0.53 -5.86
N MET A 96 6.68 0.50 -6.21
CA MET A 96 5.43 0.80 -5.48
C MET A 96 4.29 -0.02 -6.07
N ILE A 97 3.66 -0.80 -5.19
CA ILE A 97 2.45 -1.56 -5.46
C ILE A 97 1.25 -0.70 -5.07
N ILE A 98 0.22 -0.72 -5.91
CA ILE A 98 -1.07 -0.08 -5.64
C ILE A 98 -2.02 -1.20 -5.29
N SER A 99 -2.85 -0.99 -4.27
CA SER A 99 -3.76 -2.01 -3.75
C SER A 99 -4.90 -1.33 -2.99
N THR A 100 -5.99 -2.05 -2.78
CA THR A 100 -7.08 -1.63 -1.89
C THR A 100 -6.65 -1.78 -0.44
N THR A 101 -7.00 -0.82 0.42
CA THR A 101 -6.68 -0.93 1.85
C THR A 101 -7.95 -1.11 2.67
N SER A 102 -7.90 -2.02 3.64
CA SER A 102 -9.00 -2.25 4.58
C SER A 102 -9.44 -0.97 5.30
N ALA A 103 -8.50 -0.06 5.60
CA ALA A 103 -8.79 1.22 6.22
C ALA A 103 -9.65 2.13 5.32
N ALA A 104 -9.31 2.24 4.03
CA ALA A 104 -10.11 3.01 3.08
C ALA A 104 -11.50 2.40 2.89
N ALA A 105 -11.60 1.08 2.76
CA ALA A 105 -12.87 0.36 2.65
C ALA A 105 -13.78 0.63 3.88
N PHE A 106 -13.21 0.56 5.08
CA PHE A 106 -13.94 0.87 6.30
C PHE A 106 -14.41 2.33 6.35
N LEU A 107 -13.57 3.29 5.98
CA LEU A 107 -13.97 4.70 5.92
C LEU A 107 -15.10 4.93 4.92
N LEU A 108 -15.03 4.30 3.75
CA LEU A 108 -16.11 4.35 2.75
C LEU A 108 -17.43 3.82 3.32
N TYR A 109 -17.39 2.69 4.04
CA TYR A 109 -18.56 2.15 4.72
C TYR A 109 -19.13 3.14 5.75
N GLN A 110 -18.30 3.68 6.64
CA GLN A 110 -18.76 4.62 7.67
C GLN A 110 -19.39 5.90 7.09
N LEU A 111 -18.92 6.36 5.93
CA LEU A 111 -19.46 7.54 5.24
C LEU A 111 -20.75 7.25 4.48
N THR A 112 -20.98 6.00 4.07
CA THR A 112 -22.10 5.62 3.20
C THR A 112 -23.17 4.78 3.89
N GLN A 113 -22.91 4.27 5.10
CA GLN A 113 -23.86 3.46 5.87
C GLN A 113 -25.18 4.18 6.18
N ALA A 114 -25.16 5.52 6.25
CA ALA A 114 -26.35 6.33 6.50
C ALA A 114 -27.32 6.40 5.29
N TYR A 115 -26.85 6.04 4.09
CA TYR A 115 -27.67 6.04 2.89
C TYR A 115 -28.43 4.70 2.72
N PRO A 116 -29.65 4.73 2.14
CA PRO A 116 -30.37 3.52 1.77
C PRO A 116 -29.53 2.62 0.85
N GLU A 117 -29.67 1.31 0.99
CA GLU A 117 -28.89 0.31 0.25
C GLU A 117 -28.96 0.53 -1.27
N ALA A 118 -30.14 0.88 -1.79
CA ALA A 118 -30.34 1.18 -3.21
C ALA A 118 -29.52 2.37 -3.73
N GLN A 119 -29.18 3.34 -2.87
CA GLN A 119 -28.40 4.54 -3.22
C GLN A 119 -26.94 4.45 -2.76
N ARG A 120 -26.58 3.42 -1.99
CA ARG A 120 -25.24 3.29 -1.39
C ARG A 120 -24.17 3.14 -2.45
N VAL A 121 -24.43 2.36 -3.50
CA VAL A 121 -23.48 2.16 -4.61
C VAL A 121 -23.23 3.47 -5.35
N ASP A 122 -24.29 4.25 -5.61
CA ASP A 122 -24.16 5.56 -6.27
C ASP A 122 -23.39 6.55 -5.40
N ALA A 123 -23.66 6.58 -4.09
CA ALA A 123 -22.94 7.40 -3.13
C ALA A 123 -21.44 7.02 -3.06
N LEU A 124 -21.12 5.73 -3.09
CA LEU A 124 -19.74 5.23 -3.14
C LEU A 124 -19.04 5.67 -4.43
N LEU A 125 -19.68 5.49 -5.58
CA LEU A 125 -19.12 5.92 -6.87
C LEU A 125 -18.84 7.42 -6.90
N LEU A 126 -19.79 8.22 -6.42
CA LEU A 126 -19.63 9.68 -6.34
C LEU A 126 -18.49 10.06 -5.41
N LEU A 127 -18.37 9.41 -4.25
CA LEU A 127 -17.30 9.66 -3.29
C LEU A 127 -15.92 9.31 -3.88
N VAL A 128 -15.81 8.19 -4.61
CA VAL A 128 -14.58 7.79 -5.31
C VAL A 128 -14.21 8.81 -6.39
N ILE A 129 -15.18 9.27 -7.20
CA ILE A 129 -14.94 10.27 -8.24
C ILE A 129 -14.47 11.60 -7.62
N VAL A 130 -15.17 12.09 -6.59
CA VAL A 130 -14.80 13.33 -5.89
C VAL A 130 -13.43 13.21 -5.24
N SER A 131 -13.13 12.08 -4.60
CA SER A 131 -11.82 11.79 -4.02
C SER A 131 -10.72 11.79 -5.08
N GLY A 132 -10.95 11.14 -6.23
CA GLY A 132 -10.01 11.11 -7.35
C GLY A 132 -9.73 12.50 -7.93
N ILE A 133 -10.77 13.32 -8.14
CA ILE A 133 -10.62 14.71 -8.59
C ILE A 133 -9.80 15.51 -7.57
N LEU A 134 -10.10 15.36 -6.27
CA LEU A 134 -9.36 16.04 -5.21
C LEU A 134 -7.88 15.62 -5.20
N MET A 135 -7.59 14.33 -5.34
CA MET A 135 -6.23 13.80 -5.42
C MET A 135 -5.46 14.36 -6.62
N ILE A 136 -6.11 14.43 -7.80
CA ILE A 136 -5.52 15.04 -9.00
C ILE A 136 -5.23 16.52 -8.74
N LEU A 137 -6.18 17.26 -8.19
CA LEU A 137 -6.05 18.69 -7.90
C LEU A 137 -4.93 18.96 -6.88
N MET A 138 -4.83 18.14 -5.83
CA MET A 138 -3.72 18.20 -4.87
C MET A 138 -2.37 17.87 -5.52
N GLY A 139 -2.35 16.93 -6.47
CA GLY A 139 -1.17 16.62 -7.28
C GLY A 139 -0.72 17.80 -8.14
N LEU A 140 -1.65 18.46 -8.82
CA LEU A 140 -1.38 19.66 -9.65
C LEU A 140 -0.86 20.82 -8.81
N LEU A 141 -1.42 21.03 -7.61
CA LEU A 141 -0.96 22.04 -6.67
C LEU A 141 0.37 21.67 -5.98
N LYS A 142 0.95 20.50 -6.29
CA LYS A 142 2.18 19.96 -5.67
C LYS A 142 2.10 19.88 -4.15
N LEU A 143 0.90 19.68 -3.60
CA LEU A 143 0.68 19.51 -2.15
C LEU A 143 1.35 18.23 -1.60
N GLY A 144 1.82 17.32 -2.46
CA GLY A 144 2.67 16.20 -2.05
C GLY A 144 3.94 16.64 -1.31
N ASN A 145 4.48 17.84 -1.58
CA ASN A 145 5.59 18.37 -0.80
C ASN A 145 5.21 18.66 0.66
N LEU A 146 3.93 18.94 0.94
CA LEU A 146 3.46 19.22 2.28
C LEU A 146 3.49 17.97 3.17
N VAL A 147 3.33 16.79 2.58
CA VAL A 147 3.43 15.50 3.27
C VAL A 147 4.82 15.28 3.88
N ARG A 148 5.87 15.91 3.33
CA ARG A 148 7.22 15.87 3.93
C ARG A 148 7.33 16.54 5.29
N PHE A 149 6.36 17.38 5.67
CA PHE A 149 6.31 18.03 6.99
C PHE A 149 5.56 17.21 8.04
N VAL A 150 5.04 16.03 7.69
CA VAL A 150 4.45 15.11 8.67
C VAL A 150 5.57 14.59 9.58
N SER A 151 5.43 14.79 10.88
CA SER A 151 6.44 14.35 11.84
C SER A 151 6.54 12.82 11.86
N HIS A 152 7.74 12.32 12.12
CA HIS A 152 7.96 10.87 12.27
C HIS A 152 7.03 10.26 13.32
N SER A 153 6.76 10.99 14.41
CA SER A 153 5.89 10.55 15.50
C SER A 153 4.44 10.34 15.06
N VAL A 154 3.92 11.23 14.20
CA VAL A 154 2.56 11.10 13.64
C VAL A 154 2.47 9.90 12.72
N MET A 155 3.47 9.71 11.85
CA MET A 155 3.51 8.56 10.95
C MET A 155 3.57 7.23 11.71
N THR A 156 4.39 7.15 12.76
CA THR A 156 4.46 5.94 13.59
C THR A 156 3.17 5.68 14.36
N GLY A 157 2.49 6.72 14.87
CA GLY A 157 1.20 6.58 15.54
C GLY A 157 0.10 6.11 14.59
N PHE A 158 0.06 6.67 13.38
CA PHE A 158 -0.87 6.24 12.34
C PHE A 158 -0.66 4.78 11.94
N LEU A 159 0.60 4.38 11.71
CA LEU A 159 0.93 3.00 11.35
C LEU A 159 0.59 2.02 12.48
N ALA A 160 0.87 2.38 13.74
CA ALA A 160 0.47 1.59 14.90
C ALA A 160 -1.06 1.45 14.99
N GLY A 161 -1.80 2.53 14.72
CA GLY A 161 -3.26 2.53 14.67
C GLY A 161 -3.81 1.60 13.59
N ILE A 162 -3.24 1.65 12.37
CA ILE A 162 -3.61 0.73 11.29
C ILE A 162 -3.32 -0.71 11.68
N SER A 163 -2.14 -1.01 12.23
CA SER A 163 -1.79 -2.36 12.66
C SER A 163 -2.79 -2.92 13.67
N ILE A 164 -3.17 -2.13 14.67
CA ILE A 164 -4.18 -2.51 15.65
C ILE A 164 -5.54 -2.71 14.96
N LEU A 165 -5.98 -1.78 14.12
CA LEU A 165 -7.27 -1.87 13.42
C LEU A 165 -7.34 -3.11 12.53
N THR A 166 -6.25 -3.47 11.84
CA THR A 166 -6.16 -4.68 11.03
C THR A 166 -6.28 -5.93 11.90
N ILE A 167 -5.56 -6.01 13.02
CA ILE A 167 -5.68 -7.14 13.96
C ILE A 167 -7.12 -7.27 14.46
N LEU A 168 -7.74 -6.16 14.89
CA LEU A 168 -9.12 -6.14 15.37
C LEU A 168 -10.12 -6.56 14.28
N SER A 169 -9.86 -6.21 13.03
CA SER A 169 -10.74 -6.55 11.91
C SER A 169 -10.71 -8.04 11.56
N GLN A 170 -9.63 -8.76 11.88
CA GLN A 170 -9.50 -10.19 11.62
C GLN A 170 -9.90 -11.09 12.80
N LEU A 171 -10.03 -10.55 14.00
CA LEU A 171 -10.44 -11.31 15.20
C LEU A 171 -11.78 -12.05 15.03
N PRO A 172 -12.88 -11.44 14.55
CA PRO A 172 -14.15 -12.15 14.37
C PRO A 172 -14.04 -13.35 13.42
N THR A 173 -13.25 -13.19 12.35
CA THR A 173 -12.98 -14.24 11.37
C THR A 173 -12.19 -15.41 11.99
N LEU A 174 -11.19 -15.11 12.83
CA LEU A 174 -10.35 -16.13 13.47
C LEU A 174 -11.12 -17.00 14.48
N PHE A 175 -12.00 -16.39 15.27
CA PHE A 175 -12.80 -17.09 16.26
C PHE A 175 -14.11 -17.68 15.69
N ALA A 176 -14.42 -17.37 14.41
CA ALA A 176 -15.66 -17.74 13.72
C ALA A 176 -16.94 -17.37 14.49
N ILE A 177 -16.93 -16.19 15.13
CA ILE A 177 -18.07 -15.65 15.85
C ILE A 177 -18.60 -14.45 15.08
N HIS A 178 -19.92 -14.41 14.85
CA HIS A 178 -20.59 -13.19 14.40
C HIS A 178 -20.67 -12.20 15.57
N ALA A 179 -19.63 -11.38 15.67
CA ALA A 179 -19.61 -10.26 16.61
C ALA A 179 -20.29 -9.06 15.95
N GLU A 180 -21.22 -8.43 16.65
CA GLU A 180 -21.93 -7.24 16.17
C GLU A 180 -21.51 -6.03 16.99
N GLY A 181 -21.23 -4.91 16.32
CA GLY A 181 -20.86 -3.68 17.01
C GLY A 181 -20.75 -2.51 16.04
N PRO A 182 -21.04 -1.28 16.50
CA PRO A 182 -21.02 -0.09 15.64
C PRO A 182 -19.58 0.30 15.21
N ASN A 183 -18.56 -0.17 15.93
CA ASN A 183 -17.14 0.03 15.61
C ASN A 183 -16.36 -1.26 15.89
N LYS A 184 -15.20 -1.45 15.23
CA LYS A 184 -14.34 -2.63 15.39
C LYS A 184 -13.87 -2.90 16.83
N VAL A 185 -13.67 -1.85 17.63
CA VAL A 185 -13.34 -1.98 19.06
C VAL A 185 -14.50 -2.61 19.83
N LEU A 186 -15.73 -2.12 19.61
CA LEU A 186 -16.92 -2.65 20.26
C LEU A 186 -17.26 -4.05 19.78
N GLN A 187 -17.05 -4.32 18.48
CA GLN A 187 -17.15 -5.67 17.91
C GLN A 187 -16.17 -6.63 18.60
N THR A 188 -14.96 -6.18 18.93
CA THR A 188 -13.99 -7.00 19.67
C THR A 188 -14.42 -7.23 21.12
N ILE A 189 -15.02 -6.24 21.78
CA ILE A 189 -15.54 -6.41 23.15
C ILE A 189 -16.71 -7.42 23.16
N ASP A 190 -17.64 -7.34 22.20
CA ASP A 190 -18.73 -8.31 22.03
C ASP A 190 -18.19 -9.73 21.75
N LEU A 191 -17.11 -9.83 20.96
CA LEU A 191 -16.41 -11.09 20.72
C LEU A 191 -15.90 -11.73 22.02
N PHE A 192 -15.28 -10.93 22.91
CA PHE A 192 -14.79 -11.44 24.19
C PHE A 192 -15.91 -11.93 25.12
N GLN A 193 -17.10 -11.32 25.05
CA GLN A 193 -18.26 -11.79 25.80
C GLN A 193 -18.82 -13.11 25.26
N LYS A 194 -18.72 -13.33 23.95
CA LYS A 194 -19.18 -14.54 23.25
C LYS A 194 -18.09 -15.60 23.08
N ILE A 195 -16.92 -15.44 23.71
CA ILE A 195 -15.76 -16.33 23.51
C ILE A 195 -16.03 -17.79 23.90
N GLN A 196 -17.04 -18.03 24.74
CA GLN A 196 -17.46 -19.39 25.12
C GLN A 196 -18.23 -20.11 23.99
N LEU A 197 -18.72 -19.39 22.98
CA LEU A 197 -19.37 -19.94 21.78
C LEU A 197 -18.38 -20.19 20.63
N THR A 198 -17.07 -20.09 20.92
CA THR A 198 -16.02 -20.28 19.91
C THR A 198 -16.10 -21.68 19.30
N ASN A 199 -16.14 -21.73 17.97
CA ASN A 199 -16.10 -23.00 17.26
C ASN A 199 -14.66 -23.50 17.18
N TRP A 200 -14.34 -24.54 17.95
CA TRP A 200 -13.00 -25.16 17.98
C TRP A 200 -12.51 -25.60 16.60
N HIS A 201 -13.44 -25.98 15.70
CA HIS A 201 -13.11 -26.42 14.34
C HIS A 201 -12.66 -25.28 13.41
N ALA A 202 -12.99 -24.02 13.72
CA ALA A 202 -12.53 -22.85 12.96
C ALA A 202 -11.26 -22.23 13.54
N LEU A 203 -11.09 -22.33 14.86
CA LEU A 203 -9.92 -21.77 15.55
C LEU A 203 -8.63 -22.54 15.25
N LEU A 204 -8.70 -23.88 15.16
CA LEU A 204 -7.55 -24.73 14.82
C LEU A 204 -6.91 -24.39 13.46
N PRO A 205 -7.65 -24.34 12.33
CA PRO A 205 -7.05 -23.98 11.05
C PRO A 205 -6.53 -22.54 11.03
N GLY A 206 -7.20 -21.61 11.72
CA GLY A 206 -6.73 -20.22 11.84
C GLY A 206 -5.37 -20.12 12.53
N LEU A 207 -5.21 -20.78 13.69
CA LEU A 207 -3.93 -20.83 14.41
C LEU A 207 -2.85 -21.60 13.64
N ALA A 208 -3.20 -22.71 12.99
CA ALA A 208 -2.27 -23.46 12.16
C ALA A 208 -1.76 -22.61 10.99
N THR A 209 -2.63 -21.81 10.36
CA THR A 209 -2.23 -20.88 9.29
C THR A 209 -1.27 -19.81 9.80
N ILE A 210 -1.56 -19.20 10.96
CA ILE A 210 -0.67 -18.20 11.57
C ILE A 210 0.70 -18.79 11.92
N PHE A 211 0.76 -20.06 12.34
CA PHE A 211 2.03 -20.71 12.67
C PHE A 211 2.83 -21.12 11.44
N LEU A 212 2.16 -21.40 10.32
CA LEU A 212 2.81 -21.81 9.07
C LEU A 212 3.43 -20.63 8.31
N CYS A 213 2.85 -19.44 8.43
CA CYS A 213 3.33 -18.20 7.80
C CYS A 213 4.47 -17.54 8.59
#